data_AF-A0A814JR48-F1
#
_entry.id   AF-A0A814JR48-F1
#
_cell.length_a   1.000
_cell.length_b   1.000
_cell.length_c   1.000
_cell.angle_alpha   90.00
_cell.angle_beta   90.00
_cell.angle_gamma   90.00
#
_symmetry.space_group_name_H-M   'P 1'
#
loop_
_entity.id
_entity.type
_entity.pdbx_description
1 polymer ?
#
loop_
_entity_poly.entity_id
_entity_poly.type
_entity_poly.pdbx_seq_one_letter_code
_entity_poly.pdbx_strand_id
1 'polypeptide(L)'
;LICFLIDLRTPTYISGTALIRQLENYRNIDCLQSTTLFLIFDSTDLYTMIPRDGALNALARLLNKYSKNRKNGNLSIERILQLTRMALEANYFAYTGNYYKQIRGGAMGSPLTMVLANIYMLDWK
;
A
#
# COMPACT_ATOMS: atom_id res chain seq x y z
N LEU A 1 -10.36 -0.67 6.66
CA LEU A 1 -10.69 -1.76 5.73
C LEU A 1 -10.21 -1.38 4.35
N ILE A 2 -9.22 -2.10 3.81
CA ILE A 2 -8.89 -2.03 2.39
C ILE A 2 -9.34 -3.37 1.83
N CYS A 3 -10.53 -3.39 1.25
CA CYS A 3 -11.12 -4.58 0.66
C CYS A 3 -10.53 -4.79 -0.74
N PHE A 4 -9.92 -5.95 -0.95
CA PHE A 4 -9.43 -6.37 -2.26
C PHE A 4 -10.46 -7.29 -2.90
N LEU A 5 -10.92 -6.93 -4.08
CA LEU A 5 -11.78 -7.78 -4.91
C LEU A 5 -10.91 -8.38 -6.01
N ILE A 6 -10.66 -9.68 -5.89
CA ILE A 6 -9.79 -10.39 -6.83
C ILE A 6 -10.70 -11.12 -7.84
N ASP A 7 -10.70 -10.64 -9.08
CA ASP A 7 -11.00 -11.50 -10.23
C ASP A 7 -9.74 -12.34 -10.48
N LEU A 8 -9.88 -13.66 -10.65
CA LEU A 8 -8.77 -14.59 -10.88
C LEU A 8 -7.93 -14.23 -12.13
N ARG A 9 -8.43 -13.35 -13.01
CA ARG A 9 -7.71 -12.85 -14.18
C ARG A 9 -6.98 -11.52 -13.97
N THR A 10 -7.40 -10.68 -13.04
CA THR A 10 -6.71 -9.40 -12.74
C THR A 10 -6.96 -8.96 -11.29
N PRO A 11 -5.92 -8.64 -10.50
CA PRO A 11 -6.13 -7.99 -9.21
C PRO A 11 -6.63 -6.56 -9.44
N THR A 12 -7.91 -6.33 -9.14
CA THR A 12 -8.56 -5.02 -9.30
C THR A 12 -8.35 -4.19 -8.04
N TYR A 13 -7.44 -3.23 -8.09
CA TYR A 13 -7.33 -2.14 -7.12
C TYR A 13 -7.72 -0.84 -7.81
N ILE A 14 -8.98 -0.43 -7.78
CA ILE A 14 -9.36 0.90 -8.24
C ILE A 14 -10.68 1.30 -7.56
N SER A 15 -10.81 2.59 -7.20
CA SER A 15 -12.05 3.33 -6.92
C SER A 15 -13.34 2.55 -7.18
N GLY A 16 -14.28 2.52 -6.23
CA GLY A 16 -15.53 1.75 -6.37
C GLY A 16 -16.26 1.96 -7.70
N THR A 17 -16.12 3.13 -8.32
CA THR A 17 -16.64 3.44 -9.66
C THR A 17 -16.01 2.64 -10.80
N ALA A 18 -14.71 2.36 -10.75
CA ALA A 18 -14.00 1.58 -11.76
C ALA A 18 -14.34 0.09 -11.67
N LEU A 19 -14.52 -0.43 -10.45
CA LEU A 19 -15.03 -1.79 -10.23
C LEU A 19 -16.44 -1.93 -10.83
N ILE A 20 -17.35 -1.00 -10.52
CA ILE A 20 -18.72 -1.03 -11.06
C ILE A 20 -18.70 -1.03 -12.60
N ARG A 21 -17.88 -0.16 -13.22
CA ARG A 21 -17.72 -0.14 -14.68
C ARG A 21 -17.18 -1.45 -15.25
N GLN A 22 -16.24 -2.11 -14.55
CA GLN A 22 -15.75 -3.43 -14.98
C GLN A 22 -16.84 -4.50 -14.88
N LEU A 23 -17.63 -4.49 -13.80
CA LEU A 23 -18.75 -5.41 -13.64
C LEU A 23 -19.82 -5.19 -14.71
N GLU A 24 -20.12 -3.94 -15.06
CA GLU A 24 -21.00 -3.60 -16.19
C GLU A 24 -20.45 -4.14 -17.51
N ASN A 25 -19.15 -3.99 -17.76
CA ASN A 25 -18.52 -4.56 -18.95
C ASN A 25 -18.62 -6.08 -18.98
N TYR A 26 -18.34 -6.76 -17.86
CA TYR A 26 -18.47 -8.22 -17.77
C TYR A 26 -19.91 -8.72 -17.95
N ARG A 27 -20.89 -7.91 -17.54
CA ARG A 27 -22.30 -8.17 -17.79
C ARG A 27 -22.62 -8.06 -19.28
N ASN A 28 -22.08 -7.04 -19.96
CA ASN A 28 -22.35 -6.79 -21.37
C ASN A 28 -21.73 -7.84 -22.31
N ILE A 29 -20.73 -8.59 -21.86
CA ILE A 29 -20.08 -9.67 -22.62
C ILE A 29 -20.46 -11.08 -22.12
N ASP A 30 -21.55 -11.21 -21.35
CA ASP A 30 -22.06 -12.47 -20.77
C ASP A 30 -21.02 -13.30 -19.99
N CYS A 31 -20.02 -12.63 -19.38
CA CYS A 31 -18.96 -13.26 -18.60
C CYS A 31 -19.32 -13.38 -17.10
N LEU A 32 -20.42 -12.76 -16.67
CA LEU A 32 -21.01 -12.92 -15.34
C LEU A 32 -22.04 -14.05 -15.35
N GLN A 33 -21.58 -15.27 -15.07
CA GLN A 33 -22.44 -16.44 -14.92
C GLN A 33 -22.97 -16.54 -13.50
N SER A 34 -24.03 -17.32 -13.30
CA SER A 34 -24.55 -17.65 -11.96
C SER A 34 -23.53 -18.42 -11.10
N THR A 35 -22.52 -19.00 -11.72
CA THR A 35 -21.39 -19.70 -11.10
C THR A 35 -20.21 -18.77 -10.77
N THR A 36 -20.26 -17.50 -11.16
CA THR A 36 -19.18 -16.54 -10.89
C THR A 36 -19.10 -16.24 -9.40
N LEU A 37 -17.92 -16.42 -8.81
CA LEU A 37 -17.65 -16.17 -7.40
C LEU A 37 -16.93 -14.85 -7.20
N PHE A 38 -17.40 -14.06 -6.23
CA PHE A 38 -16.71 -12.85 -5.78
C PHE A 38 -15.99 -13.13 -4.47
N LEU A 39 -14.71 -12.78 -4.44
CA LEU A 39 -13.86 -12.94 -3.27
C LEU A 39 -13.42 -11.55 -2.80
N ILE A 40 -13.70 -11.26 -1.53
CA ILE A 40 -13.24 -10.05 -0.86
C ILE A 40 -12.24 -10.46 0.22
N PHE A 41 -11.01 -9.96 0.13
CA PHE A 41 -9.99 -10.14 1.15
C PHE A 41 -9.76 -8.82 1.87
N ASP A 42 -9.70 -8.87 3.20
CA ASP A 42 -9.21 -7.75 4.02
C ASP A 42 -7.88 -8.16 4.63
N SER A 43 -6.91 -7.26 4.55
CA SER A 43 -5.60 -7.48 5.17
C SER A 43 -5.68 -7.01 6.62
N THR A 44 -5.57 -7.95 7.56
CA THR A 44 -5.48 -7.63 8.98
C THR A 44 -4.22 -6.82 9.25
N ASP A 45 -4.34 -5.72 10.00
CA ASP A 45 -3.18 -5.02 10.57
C ASP A 45 -2.13 -4.57 9.54
N LEU A 46 -2.58 -4.21 8.32
CA LEU A 46 -1.69 -3.84 7.21
C LEU A 46 -0.60 -2.83 7.64
N TYR A 47 -0.98 -1.76 8.34
CA TYR A 47 -0.05 -0.70 8.74
C TYR A 47 1.00 -1.16 9.77
N THR A 48 0.61 -2.05 10.68
CA THR A 48 1.48 -2.54 11.76
C THR A 48 2.29 -3.77 11.34
N MET A 49 1.92 -4.43 10.22
CA MET A 49 2.62 -5.60 9.70
C MET A 49 3.46 -5.38 8.42
N ILE A 50 3.33 -4.24 7.72
CA ILE A 50 4.13 -4.02 6.50
C ILE A 50 5.65 -4.18 6.74
N PRO A 51 6.35 -4.99 5.92
CA PRO A 51 7.80 -5.10 5.99
C PRO A 51 8.46 -3.76 5.65
N ARG A 52 9.27 -3.21 6.56
CA ARG A 52 9.88 -1.87 6.39
C ARG A 52 10.78 -1.77 5.16
N ASP A 53 11.67 -2.73 4.98
CA ASP A 53 12.54 -2.75 3.80
C ASP A 53 11.75 -3.00 2.51
N GLY A 54 10.69 -3.81 2.57
CA GLY A 54 9.76 -4.00 1.46
C GLY A 54 9.09 -2.69 1.05
N ALA A 55 8.56 -1.93 2.02
CA ALA A 55 7.94 -0.64 1.78
C ALA A 55 8.93 0.41 1.26
N LEU A 56 10.17 0.43 1.77
CA LEU A 56 11.23 1.31 1.26
C LEU A 56 11.63 0.97 -0.18
N ASN A 57 11.70 -0.33 -0.51
CA ASN A 57 12.00 -0.77 -1.87
C ASN A 57 10.87 -0.42 -2.85
N ALA A 58 9.61 -0.59 -2.44
CA ALA A 58 8.45 -0.18 -3.22
C ALA A 58 8.45 1.35 -3.45
N LEU A 59 8.75 2.13 -2.40
CA LEU A 59 8.91 3.58 -2.51
C LEU A 59 10.04 3.95 -3.48
N ALA A 60 11.18 3.26 -3.42
CA ALA A 60 12.30 3.51 -4.34
C ALA A 60 11.89 3.24 -5.79
N ARG A 61 11.18 2.13 -6.06
CA ARG A 61 10.64 1.82 -7.41
C ARG A 61 9.67 2.88 -7.89
N LEU A 62 8.72 3.30 -7.04
CA LEU A 62 7.76 4.33 -7.37
C LEU A 62 8.45 5.67 -7.69
N LEU A 63 9.36 6.11 -6.83
CA LEU A 63 10.09 7.36 -7.04
C LEU A 63 10.93 7.29 -8.31
N ASN A 64 11.60 6.18 -8.59
CA ASN A 64 12.36 6.02 -9.84
C ASN A 64 11.47 6.04 -11.09
N LYS A 65 10.23 5.55 -10.99
CA LYS A 65 9.27 5.55 -12.10
C LYS A 65 8.72 6.93 -12.45
N TYR A 66 8.47 7.76 -11.43
CA TYR A 66 7.76 9.04 -11.62
C TYR A 66 8.62 10.29 -11.43
N SER A 67 9.82 10.18 -10.83
CA SER A 67 10.71 11.31 -10.63
C SER A 67 11.50 11.63 -11.89
N LYS A 68 11.62 12.91 -12.24
CA LYS A 68 12.53 13.38 -13.30
C LYS A 68 13.92 13.60 -12.72
N ASN A 69 14.97 13.18 -13.42
CA ASN A 69 16.38 13.39 -13.03
C ASN A 69 16.72 12.92 -11.60
N ARG A 70 16.14 11.80 -11.14
CA ARG A 70 16.35 11.26 -9.78
C ARG A 70 16.00 12.25 -8.64
N LYS A 71 15.11 13.22 -8.90
CA LYS A 71 14.64 14.18 -7.91
C LYS A 71 13.12 14.24 -7.87
N ASN A 72 12.58 14.34 -6.66
CA ASN A 72 11.18 14.66 -6.44
C ASN A 72 11.11 16.04 -5.77
N GLY A 73 10.75 17.05 -6.57
CA GLY A 73 10.92 18.45 -6.19
C GLY A 73 12.40 18.80 -5.99
N ASN A 74 12.74 19.33 -4.81
CA ASN A 74 14.10 19.74 -4.46
C ASN A 74 14.93 18.65 -3.78
N LEU A 75 14.34 17.48 -3.50
CA LEU A 75 15.00 16.38 -2.79
C LEU A 75 15.43 15.28 -3.74
N SER A 76 16.63 14.72 -3.51
CA SER A 76 17.05 13.49 -4.19
C SER A 76 16.27 12.28 -3.65
N ILE A 77 16.12 11.26 -4.50
CA ILE A 77 15.44 10.01 -4.11
C ILE A 77 16.14 9.38 -2.90
N GLU A 78 17.47 9.39 -2.86
CA GLU A 78 18.27 8.83 -1.77
C GLU A 78 17.95 9.53 -0.45
N ARG A 79 17.80 10.87 -0.48
CA ARG A 79 17.46 11.64 0.72
C ARG A 79 16.06 11.33 1.21
N ILE A 80 15.10 11.18 0.31
CA ILE A 80 13.72 10.80 0.66
C ILE A 80 13.69 9.41 1.31
N LEU A 81 14.41 8.44 0.72
CA LEU A 81 14.51 7.09 1.27
C LEU A 81 15.17 7.09 2.66
N GLN A 82 16.23 7.89 2.84
CA GLN A 82 16.90 8.01 4.13
C GLN A 82 16.01 8.63 5.20
N LEU A 83 15.30 9.72 4.89
CA LEU A 83 14.34 10.36 5.79
C LEU A 83 13.21 9.40 6.16
N THR A 84 12.70 8.66 5.18
CA THR A 84 11.64 7.66 5.38
C THR A 84 12.12 6.53 6.29
N ARG A 85 13.34 6.01 6.08
CA ARG A 85 13.95 4.99 6.93
C ARG A 85 14.10 5.49 8.37
N MET A 86 14.62 6.70 8.56
CA MET A 86 14.76 7.30 9.89
C MET A 86 13.40 7.44 10.59
N ALA A 87 12.36 7.90 9.87
CA ALA A 87 11.01 8.00 10.42
C ALA A 87 10.42 6.63 10.81
N LEU A 88 10.72 5.57 10.05
CA LEU A 88 10.28 4.21 10.37
C LEU A 88 11.04 3.63 11.59
N GLU A 89 12.33 3.92 11.71
CA GLU A 89 13.18 3.44 12.80
C GLU A 89 12.97 4.22 14.11
N ALA A 90 12.54 5.47 14.03
CA ALA A 90 12.23 6.34 15.17
C ALA A 90 10.80 6.17 15.71
N ASN A 91 10.13 5.05 15.40
CA ASN A 91 8.80 4.74 15.95
C ASN A 91 8.91 4.19 17.37
N TYR A 92 8.73 5.06 18.36
CA TYR A 92 8.63 4.72 19.77
C TYR A 92 7.26 5.12 20.30
N PHE A 93 6.71 4.31 21.20
CA PHE A 93 5.46 4.63 21.91
C PHE A 93 5.62 4.37 23.40
N ALA A 94 4.90 5.13 24.22
CA ALA A 94 4.87 4.95 25.67
C ALA A 94 3.59 4.21 26.05
N TYR A 95 3.72 3.17 26.88
CA TYR A 95 2.60 2.46 27.47
C TYR A 95 2.92 2.13 28.92
N THR A 96 2.00 2.45 29.83
CA THR A 96 2.15 2.22 31.29
C THR A 96 3.49 2.69 31.86
N GLY A 97 3.98 3.86 31.45
CA GLY A 97 5.25 4.44 31.92
C GLY A 97 6.52 3.84 31.30
N ASN A 98 6.39 2.84 30.42
CA ASN A 98 7.51 2.22 29.71
C ASN A 98 7.54 2.68 28.24
N TYR A 99 8.75 2.74 27.68
CA TYR A 99 8.96 3.07 26.27
C TYR A 99 9.22 1.81 25.46
N TYR A 100 8.53 1.67 24.33
CA TYR A 100 8.64 0.54 23.43
C TYR A 100 9.01 1.01 22.03
N LYS A 101 9.91 0.27 21.38
CA LYS A 101 10.26 0.49 19.98
C LYS A 101 9.43 -0.42 19.11
N GLN A 102 8.73 0.15 18.13
CA GLN A 102 8.07 -0.67 17.13
C GLN A 102 9.12 -1.25 16.18
N ILE A 103 9.14 -2.58 16.02
CA ILE A 103 10.12 -3.29 15.19
C ILE A 103 9.60 -3.66 13.79
N ARG A 104 8.27 -3.71 13.62
CA ARG A 104 7.59 -4.07 12.35
C ARG A 104 6.49 -3.05 12.04
N GLY A 105 6.21 -2.86 10.76
CA GLY A 105 5.26 -1.85 10.31
C GLY A 105 5.67 -0.43 10.69
N GLY A 106 4.68 0.47 10.70
CA GLY A 106 4.82 1.82 11.20
C GLY A 106 3.73 2.17 12.23
N ALA A 107 3.88 3.32 12.88
CA ALA A 107 2.93 3.77 13.89
C ALA A 107 1.52 3.90 13.30
N MET A 108 0.55 3.28 13.95
CA MET A 108 -0.85 3.39 13.54
C MET A 108 -1.29 4.87 13.64
N GLY A 109 -1.96 5.38 12.60
CA GLY A 109 -2.34 6.78 12.51
C GLY A 109 -1.25 7.72 11.96
N SER A 110 -0.03 7.23 11.70
CA SER A 110 0.99 8.01 11.01
C SER A 110 0.62 8.22 9.54
N PRO A 111 0.53 9.48 9.04
CA PRO A 111 0.28 9.76 7.63
C PRO A 111 1.33 9.09 6.72
N LEU A 112 2.58 9.04 7.17
CA LEU A 112 3.66 8.38 6.42
C LEU A 112 3.43 6.88 6.28
N THR A 113 3.02 6.22 7.36
CA THR A 113 2.78 4.76 7.36
C THR A 113 1.61 4.41 6.44
N MET A 114 0.57 5.25 6.43
CA MET A 114 -0.56 5.09 5.50
C MET A 114 -0.12 5.18 4.04
N VAL A 115 0.69 6.18 3.70
CA VAL A 115 1.22 6.36 2.34
C VAL A 115 2.10 5.17 1.95
N LEU A 116 3.01 4.75 2.82
CA LEU A 116 3.90 3.62 2.55
C LEU A 116 3.16 2.31 2.35
N ALA A 117 2.10 2.04 3.13
CA ALA A 117 1.27 0.86 2.94
C ALA A 117 0.60 0.85 1.55
N ASN A 118 0.05 1.98 1.12
CA ASN A 118 -0.57 2.09 -0.20
C ASN A 118 0.46 1.86 -1.33
N ILE A 119 1.67 2.42 -1.18
CA ILE A 119 2.75 2.23 -2.15
C ILE A 119 3.19 0.76 -2.18
N TYR A 120 3.35 0.14 -1.03
CA TYR A 120 3.73 -1.27 -0.92
C TYR A 120 2.69 -2.19 -1.56
N MET A 121 1.39 -1.94 -1.32
CA MET A 121 0.30 -2.71 -1.93
C MET A 121 0.21 -2.48 -3.45
N LEU A 122 0.50 -1.27 -3.93
CA LEU A 122 0.52 -0.97 -5.36
C LEU A 122 1.65 -1.73 -6.07
N ASP A 123 2.79 -1.87 -5.40
CA ASP A 123 3.99 -2.49 -5.95
C ASP A 123 4.03 -4.02 -5.82
N TRP A 124 3.24 -4.60 -4.90
CA TRP A 124 3.03 -6.05 -4.79
C TRP A 124 2.28 -6.66 -6.00
N LYS A 125 1.64 -5.81 -6.82
CA LYS A 125 0.95 -6.22 -8.04
C LYS A 125 1.92 -6.64 -9.14
#